data_AF-A0A0F9K4L1-F1
#
_entry.id   AF-A0A0F9K4L1-F1
#
_cell.length_a   1.000
_cell.length_b   1.000
_cell.length_c   1.000
_cell.angle_alpha   90.00
_cell.angle_beta   90.00
_cell.angle_gamma   90.00
#
_symmetry.space_group_name_H-M   'P 1'
#
loop_
_entity.id
_entity.type
_entity.pdbx_description
1 polymer ?
#
loop_
_entity_poly.entity_id
_entity_poly.type
_entity_poly.pdbx_seq_one_letter_code
_entity_poly.pdbx_strand_id
1 'polypeptide(L)'
;MINKKSQTIFQLFVWLAIGFVLVIMLALFNFSFNLITGTLQNVTSTNSFANISEGVDATFGQINPAMQRAHHTYAFVTIFMLAISIFITNFLIKVNPVFFVAYIFVVITAVIVSVILSNQYEILMTSSLLGGTISEFTAASWIMLQLPIWTSVVGIIGAVFLFAGIIRDRGSGGSIT
;
A
#
# COMPACT_ATOMS: atom_id res chain seq x y z
N MET A 1 19.55 -19.81 -5.47
CA MET A 1 18.23 -19.91 -6.14
C MET A 1 17.15 -19.94 -5.07
N ILE A 2 16.39 -18.85 -4.92
CA ILE A 2 15.22 -18.85 -4.03
C ILE A 2 14.13 -19.72 -4.67
N ASN A 3 13.58 -20.65 -3.91
CA ASN A 3 12.51 -21.52 -4.38
C ASN A 3 11.26 -20.67 -4.64
N LYS A 4 10.88 -20.50 -5.92
CA LYS A 4 9.74 -19.66 -6.36
C LYS A 4 8.43 -19.98 -5.63
N LYS A 5 8.26 -21.21 -5.12
CA LYS A 5 7.07 -21.64 -4.37
C LYS A 5 6.96 -21.01 -2.99
N SER A 6 8.08 -20.80 -2.29
CA SER A 6 8.07 -20.17 -0.98
C SER A 6 7.72 -18.68 -1.09
N GLN A 7 8.17 -18.03 -2.17
CA GLN A 7 7.94 -16.61 -2.39
C GLN A 7 6.45 -16.26 -2.49
N THR A 8 5.64 -17.11 -3.15
CA THR A 8 4.18 -16.91 -3.32
C THR A 8 3.45 -16.84 -1.98
N ILE A 9 3.83 -17.70 -1.03
CA ILE A 9 3.22 -17.76 0.30
C ILE A 9 3.49 -16.48 1.08
N PHE A 10 4.69 -15.90 0.94
CA PHE A 10 5.06 -14.66 1.64
C PHE A 10 4.53 -13.37 1.02
N GLN A 11 3.85 -13.42 -0.14
CA GLN A 11 3.42 -12.20 -0.84
C GLN A 11 2.42 -11.37 -0.04
N LEU A 12 1.55 -11.99 0.76
CA LEU A 12 0.61 -11.26 1.62
C LEU A 12 1.34 -10.39 2.65
N PHE A 13 2.40 -10.92 3.27
CA PHE A 13 3.21 -10.15 4.23
C PHE A 13 3.97 -9.02 3.55
N VAL A 14 4.51 -9.25 2.35
CA VAL A 14 5.18 -8.22 1.56
C VAL A 14 4.21 -7.11 1.18
N TRP A 15 3.00 -7.46 0.73
CA TRP A 15 1.94 -6.48 0.44
C TRP A 15 1.55 -5.66 1.68
N LEU A 16 1.37 -6.30 2.83
CA LEU A 16 1.10 -5.61 4.09
C LEU A 16 2.22 -4.63 4.48
N ALA A 17 3.47 -5.11 4.50
CA ALA A 17 4.60 -4.31 4.92
C ALA A 17 4.86 -3.14 3.98
N ILE A 18 4.89 -3.39 2.66
CA ILE A 18 5.12 -2.35 1.65
C ILE A 18 3.95 -1.37 1.62
N GLY A 19 2.70 -1.85 1.63
CA GLY A 19 1.52 -0.99 1.68
C GLY A 19 1.54 -0.07 2.89
N PHE A 20 1.89 -0.62 4.07
CA PHE A 20 1.99 0.15 5.31
C PHE A 20 3.06 1.25 5.24
N VAL A 21 4.29 0.87 4.88
CA VAL A 21 5.43 1.79 4.80
C VAL A 21 5.18 2.86 3.73
N LEU A 22 4.61 2.49 2.58
CA LEU A 22 4.37 3.41 1.47
C LEU A 22 3.39 4.52 1.85
N VAL A 23 2.28 4.19 2.53
CA VAL A 23 1.31 5.23 2.96
C VAL A 23 1.96 6.18 3.96
N ILE A 24 2.70 5.66 4.95
CA ILE A 24 3.39 6.49 5.93
C ILE A 24 4.42 7.39 5.25
N MET A 25 5.21 6.84 4.32
CA MET A 25 6.22 7.60 3.58
C MET A 25 5.57 8.75 2.79
N LEU A 26 4.46 8.50 2.09
CA LEU A 26 3.74 9.54 1.35
C LEU A 26 3.12 10.59 2.27
N ALA A 27 2.58 10.18 3.42
CA ALA A 27 2.06 11.11 4.42
C ALA A 27 3.16 12.01 5.01
N LEU A 28 4.33 11.45 5.33
CA LEU A 28 5.50 12.20 5.81
C LEU A 28 6.01 13.17 4.74
N PHE A 29 6.00 12.76 3.47
CA PHE A 29 6.39 13.62 2.38
C PHE A 29 5.43 14.80 2.20
N ASN A 30 4.11 14.54 2.23
CA ASN A 30 3.10 15.60 2.19
C ASN A 30 3.24 16.56 3.39
N PHE A 31 3.41 16.02 4.60
CA PHE A 31 3.64 16.81 5.80
C PHE A 31 4.86 17.74 5.67
N SER A 32 5.97 17.20 5.18
CA SER A 32 7.21 17.96 4.98
C SER A 32 7.03 19.10 3.97
N PHE A 33 6.32 18.85 2.88
CA PHE A 33 6.02 19.88 1.88
C PHE A 33 5.14 21.00 2.42
N ASN A 34 4.11 20.66 3.19
CA ASN A 34 3.25 21.64 3.85
C ASN A 34 4.04 22.49 4.85
N LEU A 35 4.92 21.86 5.64
CA LEU A 35 5.77 22.57 6.60
C LEU A 35 6.74 23.53 5.91
N ILE A 36 7.40 23.09 4.83
CA ILE A 36 8.33 23.93 4.05
C ILE A 36 7.59 25.10 3.41
N THR A 37 6.46 24.83 2.74
CA THR A 37 5.66 25.87 2.07
C THR A 37 5.16 26.91 3.08
N GLY A 38 4.60 26.45 4.20
CA GLY A 38 4.13 27.35 5.26
C GLY A 38 5.26 28.15 5.91
N THR A 39 6.45 27.57 6.08
CA THR A 39 7.60 28.30 6.63
C THR A 39 8.06 29.38 5.64
N LEU A 40 8.15 29.07 4.35
CA LEU A 40 8.60 30.00 3.31
C LEU A 40 7.61 31.16 3.08
N GLN A 41 6.30 30.90 3.14
CA GLN A 41 5.28 31.95 3.04
C GLN A 41 5.34 32.96 4.19
N ASN A 42 5.79 32.52 5.37
CA ASN A 42 5.92 33.39 6.55
C ASN A 42 7.24 34.21 6.58
N VAL A 43 8.17 33.99 5.64
CA VAL A 43 9.40 34.78 5.55
C VAL A 43 9.09 36.13 4.91
N THR A 44 8.86 37.15 5.75
CA THR A 44 8.75 38.53 5.28
C THR A 44 10.14 39.11 5.04
N SER A 45 10.47 39.38 3.78
CA SER A 45 11.70 40.09 3.43
C SER A 45 11.56 41.57 3.82
N THR A 46 12.55 42.10 4.54
CA THR A 46 12.63 43.52 4.87
C THR A 46 12.99 44.39 3.64
N ASN A 47 13.42 43.76 2.54
CA ASN A 47 13.75 44.44 1.28
C ASN A 47 12.54 44.46 0.34
N SER A 48 12.09 45.67 -0.03
CA SER A 48 10.91 45.93 -0.88
C SER A 48 11.04 45.46 -2.34
N PHE A 49 12.22 45.01 -2.78
CA PHE A 49 12.49 44.72 -4.20
C PHE A 49 12.28 43.26 -4.60
N ALA A 50 12.06 42.33 -3.65
CA ALA A 50 11.72 40.94 -3.96
C ALA A 50 10.87 40.34 -2.84
N ASN A 51 9.57 40.17 -3.10
CA ASN A 51 8.67 39.50 -2.18
C ASN A 51 8.81 37.97 -2.34
N ILE A 52 9.54 37.33 -1.42
CA ILE A 52 9.75 35.88 -1.41
C ILE A 52 8.40 35.14 -1.37
N SER A 53 7.39 35.70 -0.69
CA SER A 53 6.05 35.11 -0.62
C SER A 53 5.42 34.95 -2.00
N GLU A 54 5.52 35.95 -2.87
CA GLU A 54 4.95 35.89 -4.23
C GLU A 54 5.63 34.82 -5.09
N GLY A 55 6.95 34.67 -4.96
CA GLY A 55 7.69 33.61 -5.63
C GLY A 55 7.32 32.22 -5.14
N VAL A 56 7.08 32.07 -3.83
CA VAL A 56 6.64 30.82 -3.21
C VAL A 56 5.22 30.46 -3.63
N ASP A 57 4.31 31.43 -3.69
CA ASP A 57 2.92 31.21 -4.14
C ASP A 57 2.86 30.82 -5.61
N ALA A 58 3.69 31.43 -6.46
CA ALA A 58 3.80 31.10 -7.87
C ALA A 58 4.43 29.71 -8.14
N THR A 59 5.19 29.17 -7.18
CA THR A 59 5.88 27.88 -7.31
C THR A 59 5.24 26.82 -6.43
N PHE A 60 5.59 26.80 -5.14
CA PHE A 60 5.10 25.84 -4.16
C PHE A 60 3.59 25.95 -3.93
N GLY A 61 3.01 27.15 -4.00
CA GLY A 61 1.56 27.35 -3.85
C GLY A 61 0.72 26.62 -4.90
N GLN A 62 1.23 26.49 -6.14
CA GLN A 62 0.56 25.75 -7.21
C GLN A 62 0.93 24.26 -7.22
N ILE A 63 2.19 23.93 -6.91
CA ILE A 63 2.68 22.54 -6.90
C ILE A 63 2.04 21.75 -5.76
N ASN A 64 1.89 22.34 -4.57
CA ASN A 64 1.40 21.66 -3.38
C ASN A 64 0.01 21.00 -3.58
N PRO A 65 -1.05 21.70 -4.02
CA PRO A 65 -2.37 21.09 -4.19
C PRO A 65 -2.43 20.07 -5.36
N ALA A 66 -1.58 20.21 -6.37
CA ALA A 66 -1.48 19.22 -7.45
C ALA A 66 -0.81 17.93 -6.93
N MET A 67 0.26 18.09 -6.17
CA MET A 67 1.04 17.02 -5.58
C MET A 67 0.25 16.25 -4.51
N GLN A 68 -0.48 16.95 -3.63
CA GLN A 68 -1.38 16.32 -2.65
C GLN A 68 -2.40 15.39 -3.32
N ARG A 69 -3.11 15.90 -4.33
CA ARG A 69 -4.06 15.09 -5.11
C ARG A 69 -3.41 13.89 -5.77
N ALA A 70 -2.22 14.07 -6.36
CA ALA A 70 -1.47 12.98 -6.98
C ALA A 70 -1.09 11.91 -5.96
N HIS A 71 -0.59 12.28 -4.78
CA HIS A 71 -0.20 11.34 -3.73
C HIS A 71 -1.39 10.54 -3.18
N HIS A 72 -2.56 11.16 -3.03
CA HIS A 72 -3.75 10.46 -2.53
C HIS A 72 -4.17 9.34 -3.48
N THR A 73 -4.26 9.65 -4.77
CA THR A 73 -4.59 8.65 -5.79
C THR A 73 -3.48 7.61 -5.94
N TYR A 74 -2.21 8.03 -5.92
CA TYR A 74 -1.07 7.14 -6.08
C TYR A 74 -0.96 6.10 -4.96
N ALA A 75 -1.18 6.51 -3.70
CA ALA A 75 -1.17 5.59 -2.55
C ALA A 75 -2.21 4.47 -2.72
N PHE A 76 -3.45 4.85 -2.99
CA PHE A 76 -4.56 3.91 -3.19
C PHE A 76 -4.30 2.96 -4.37
N VAL A 77 -3.97 3.52 -5.54
CA VAL A 77 -3.73 2.72 -6.75
C VAL A 77 -2.59 1.75 -6.56
N THR A 78 -1.51 2.16 -5.88
CA THR A 78 -0.35 1.28 -5.66
C THR A 78 -0.70 0.10 -4.76
N ILE A 79 -1.39 0.33 -3.62
CA ILE A 79 -1.81 -0.75 -2.71
C ILE A 79 -2.74 -1.73 -3.41
N PHE A 80 -3.68 -1.19 -4.21
CA PHE A 80 -4.63 -1.98 -4.97
C PHE A 80 -3.95 -2.81 -6.07
N MET A 81 -3.01 -2.22 -6.81
CA MET A 81 -2.25 -2.91 -7.85
C MET A 81 -1.36 -4.00 -7.27
N LEU A 82 -0.77 -3.79 -6.08
CA LEU A 82 -0.04 -4.84 -5.39
C LEU A 82 -0.96 -6.01 -5.00
N ALA A 83 -2.19 -5.75 -4.56
CA ALA A 83 -3.17 -6.81 -4.29
C ALA A 83 -3.54 -7.59 -5.57
N ILE A 84 -3.77 -6.90 -6.69
CA ILE A 84 -4.01 -7.54 -8.00
C ILE A 84 -2.81 -8.40 -8.41
N SER A 85 -1.58 -7.93 -8.17
CA SER A 85 -0.37 -8.67 -8.52
C SER A 85 -0.27 -10.02 -7.81
N ILE A 86 -0.82 -10.14 -6.59
CA ILE A 86 -0.92 -11.41 -5.85
C ILE A 86 -1.86 -12.36 -6.59
N PHE A 87 -3.02 -11.89 -7.06
CA PHE A 87 -3.97 -12.74 -7.79
C PHE A 87 -3.37 -13.26 -9.09
N ILE A 88 -2.71 -12.39 -9.85
CA ILE A 88 -2.03 -12.79 -11.10
C ILE A 88 -0.94 -13.81 -10.79
N THR A 89 -0.12 -13.58 -9.77
CA THR A 89 0.97 -14.48 -9.43
C THR A 89 0.47 -15.83 -8.93
N ASN A 90 -0.56 -15.84 -8.08
CA ASN A 90 -1.19 -17.06 -7.59
C ASN A 90 -1.82 -17.85 -8.72
N PHE A 91 -2.46 -17.19 -9.68
CA PHE A 91 -3.06 -17.87 -10.83
C PHE A 91 -2.02 -18.53 -11.76
N LEU A 92 -0.82 -17.95 -11.88
CA LEU A 92 0.22 -18.46 -12.77
C LEU A 92 1.06 -19.59 -12.17
N ILE A 93 1.11 -19.72 -10.83
CA ILE A 93 1.99 -20.67 -10.15
C ILE A 93 1.24 -21.97 -9.82
N LYS A 94 1.81 -23.10 -10.24
CA LYS A 94 1.30 -24.43 -9.93
C LYS A 94 1.80 -24.88 -8.55
N VAL A 95 0.88 -25.16 -7.64
CA VAL A 95 1.18 -25.62 -6.26
C VAL A 95 0.54 -26.99 -6.02
N ASN A 96 1.20 -27.83 -5.22
CA ASN A 96 0.66 -29.13 -4.84
C ASN A 96 -0.49 -28.92 -3.81
N PRO A 97 -1.65 -29.61 -3.94
CA PRO A 97 -2.77 -29.49 -3.00
C PRO A 97 -2.41 -29.61 -1.52
N VAL A 98 -1.36 -30.36 -1.18
CA VAL A 98 -0.87 -30.51 0.20
C VAL A 98 -0.50 -29.16 0.85
N PHE A 99 -0.10 -28.15 0.08
CA PHE A 99 0.23 -26.81 0.61
C PHE A 99 -1.00 -25.95 0.93
N PHE A 100 -2.22 -26.41 0.68
CA PHE A 100 -3.45 -25.67 1.01
C PHE A 100 -3.55 -25.36 2.51
N VAL A 101 -3.28 -26.36 3.34
CA VAL A 101 -3.32 -26.20 4.81
C VAL A 101 -2.27 -25.18 5.27
N ALA A 102 -1.05 -25.24 4.73
CA ALA A 102 -0.01 -24.28 5.05
C ALA A 102 -0.38 -22.84 4.64
N TYR A 103 -1.03 -22.69 3.48
CA TYR A 103 -1.50 -21.38 3.01
C TYR A 103 -2.58 -20.79 3.93
N ILE A 104 -3.52 -21.60 4.44
CA ILE A 104 -4.52 -21.15 5.42
C ILE A 104 -3.85 -20.59 6.68
N PHE A 105 -2.86 -21.29 7.24
CA PHE A 105 -2.12 -20.80 8.41
C PHE A 105 -1.42 -19.46 8.14
N VAL A 106 -0.90 -19.28 6.93
CA VAL A 106 -0.27 -18.03 6.51
C VAL A 106 -1.29 -16.90 6.41
N VAL A 107 -2.47 -17.14 5.84
CA VAL A 107 -3.55 -16.14 5.80
C VAL A 107 -3.99 -15.74 7.21
N ILE A 108 -4.20 -16.71 8.10
CA ILE A 108 -4.58 -16.44 9.50
C ILE A 108 -3.52 -15.57 10.18
N THR A 109 -2.24 -15.93 10.02
CA THR A 109 -1.13 -15.16 10.60
C THR A 109 -1.05 -13.75 10.01
N ALA A 110 -1.25 -13.60 8.69
CA ALA A 110 -1.27 -12.29 8.02
C ALA A 110 -2.42 -11.42 8.52
N VAL A 111 -3.60 -11.99 8.78
CA VAL A 111 -4.75 -11.27 9.36
C VAL A 111 -4.44 -10.80 10.78
N ILE A 112 -3.79 -11.62 11.61
CA ILE A 112 -3.36 -11.19 12.96
C ILE A 112 -2.38 -10.02 12.87
N VAL A 113 -1.38 -10.11 11.97
CA VAL A 113 -0.41 -9.03 11.76
C VAL A 113 -1.09 -7.75 11.26
N SER A 114 -2.08 -7.88 10.38
CA SER A 114 -2.76 -6.72 9.82
C SER A 114 -3.67 -6.01 10.83
N VAL A 115 -4.18 -6.70 11.85
CA VAL A 115 -4.83 -6.07 13.01
C VAL A 115 -3.84 -5.18 13.78
N ILE A 116 -2.63 -5.69 14.03
CA ILE A 116 -1.59 -4.90 14.73
C ILE A 116 -1.25 -3.66 13.92
N LEU A 117 -1.02 -3.80 12.60
CA LEU A 117 -0.72 -2.67 11.72
C LEU A 117 -1.87 -1.65 11.66
N SER A 118 -3.12 -2.11 11.57
CA SER A 118 -4.30 -1.25 11.58
C SER A 118 -4.37 -0.41 12.85
N ASN A 119 -4.14 -1.02 14.01
CA ASN A 119 -4.14 -0.31 15.30
C ASN A 119 -3.00 0.71 15.38
N GLN A 120 -1.81 0.38 14.87
CA GLN A 120 -0.70 1.34 14.80
C GLN A 120 -1.02 2.51 13.87
N TYR A 121 -1.71 2.25 12.75
CA TYR A 121 -2.13 3.30 11.83
C TYR A 121 -3.13 4.26 12.50
N GLU A 122 -4.08 3.74 13.27
CA GLU A 122 -5.04 4.55 14.02
C GLU A 122 -4.34 5.46 15.06
N ILE A 123 -3.31 4.96 15.75
CA ILE A 123 -2.49 5.77 16.66
C ILE A 123 -1.81 6.92 15.90
N LEU A 124 -1.30 6.67 14.68
CA LEU A 124 -0.70 7.73 13.87
C LEU A 124 -1.71 8.79 13.43
N MET A 125 -2.94 8.37 13.09
CA MET A 125 -4.04 9.27 12.72
C MET A 125 -4.49 10.18 13.86
N THR A 126 -4.32 9.75 15.11
CA THR A 126 -4.66 10.56 16.29
C THR A 126 -3.49 11.42 16.79
N SER A 127 -2.32 11.32 16.17
CA SER A 127 -1.16 12.14 16.54
C SER A 127 -1.40 13.62 16.19
N SER A 128 -0.97 14.53 17.06
CA SER A 128 -1.10 15.97 16.85
C SER A 128 -0.24 16.49 15.69
N LEU A 129 0.81 15.77 15.33
CA LEU A 129 1.76 16.17 14.28
C LEU A 129 1.32 15.70 12.89
N LEU A 130 0.96 14.41 12.75
CA LEU A 130 0.71 13.79 11.45
C LEU A 130 -0.77 13.46 11.21
N GLY A 131 -1.61 13.50 12.25
CA GLY A 131 -2.99 13.06 12.18
C GLY A 131 -3.80 13.77 11.10
N GLY A 132 -3.66 15.09 11.01
CA GLY A 132 -4.28 15.90 9.96
C GLY A 132 -3.87 15.42 8.56
N THR A 133 -2.57 15.36 8.28
CA THR A 133 -2.05 14.95 6.97
C THR A 133 -2.40 13.51 6.61
N ILE A 134 -2.39 12.57 7.56
CA ILE A 134 -2.77 11.17 7.29
C ILE A 134 -4.27 11.05 7.01
N SER A 135 -5.10 11.83 7.70
CA SER A 135 -6.56 11.81 7.49
C SER A 135 -6.99 12.31 6.11
N GLU A 136 -6.18 13.15 5.46
CA GLU A 136 -6.41 13.64 4.10
C GLU A 136 -6.36 12.52 3.04
N PHE A 137 -5.63 11.42 3.30
CA PHE A 137 -5.54 10.27 2.40
C PHE A 137 -6.77 9.35 2.52
N THR A 138 -7.99 9.86 2.32
CA THR A 138 -9.25 9.16 2.64
C THR A 138 -9.32 7.72 2.13
N ALA A 139 -8.99 7.46 0.86
CA ALA A 139 -9.09 6.13 0.28
C ALA A 139 -8.03 5.16 0.80
N ALA A 140 -6.77 5.62 0.95
CA ALA A 140 -5.71 4.79 1.50
C ALA A 140 -5.94 4.54 2.99
N SER A 141 -6.31 5.56 3.75
CA SER A 141 -6.67 5.46 5.17
C SER A 141 -7.82 4.49 5.42
N TRP A 142 -8.83 4.46 4.54
CA TRP A 142 -9.91 3.48 4.64
C TRP A 142 -9.42 2.04 4.47
N ILE A 143 -8.52 1.77 3.50
CA ILE A 143 -7.89 0.45 3.36
C ILE A 143 -7.07 0.13 4.62
N MET A 144 -6.31 1.10 5.13
CA MET A 144 -5.38 0.93 6.24
C MET A 144 -6.09 0.61 7.57
N LEU A 145 -7.22 1.29 7.84
CA LEU A 145 -8.07 1.03 8.99
C LEU A 145 -8.88 -0.27 8.88
N GLN A 146 -9.11 -0.76 7.66
CA GLN A 146 -9.81 -2.02 7.39
C GLN A 146 -8.86 -3.10 6.87
N LEU A 147 -7.56 -2.99 7.19
CA LEU A 147 -6.52 -3.91 6.73
C LEU A 147 -6.86 -5.39 7.01
N PRO A 148 -7.43 -5.77 8.18
CA PRO A 148 -7.81 -7.15 8.44
C PRO A 148 -8.82 -7.71 7.45
N ILE A 149 -9.81 -6.90 7.07
CA ILE A 149 -10.85 -7.29 6.10
C ILE A 149 -10.20 -7.45 4.72
N TRP A 150 -9.42 -6.46 4.28
CA TRP A 150 -8.72 -6.51 2.99
C TRP A 150 -7.75 -7.68 2.88
N THR A 151 -6.97 -7.94 3.93
CA THR A 151 -6.05 -9.09 4.00
C THR A 151 -6.79 -10.41 3.89
N SER A 152 -7.94 -10.53 4.56
CA SER A 152 -8.77 -11.74 4.51
C SER A 152 -9.31 -11.97 3.10
N VAL A 153 -9.84 -10.92 2.46
CA VAL A 153 -10.37 -10.98 1.08
C VAL A 153 -9.27 -11.37 0.09
N VAL A 154 -8.13 -10.68 0.12
CA VAL A 154 -6.99 -10.97 -0.77
C VAL A 154 -6.42 -12.36 -0.49
N GLY A 155 -6.34 -12.76 0.78
CA GLY A 155 -5.88 -14.08 1.20
C GLY A 155 -6.77 -15.21 0.68
N ILE A 156 -8.08 -15.12 0.90
CA ILE A 156 -9.07 -16.14 0.49
C ILE A 156 -9.18 -16.22 -1.03
N ILE A 157 -9.35 -15.09 -1.71
CA ILE A 157 -9.42 -15.04 -3.18
C ILE A 157 -8.10 -15.55 -3.77
N GLY A 158 -6.98 -15.14 -3.19
CA GLY A 158 -5.65 -15.63 -3.55
C GLY A 158 -5.52 -17.15 -3.43
N ALA A 159 -6.09 -17.76 -2.39
CA ALA A 159 -6.15 -19.21 -2.25
C ALA A 159 -6.94 -19.83 -3.41
N VAL A 160 -8.14 -19.32 -3.69
CA VAL A 160 -9.00 -19.83 -4.76
C VAL A 160 -8.26 -19.82 -6.10
N PHE A 161 -7.59 -18.73 -6.46
CA PHE A 161 -6.81 -18.65 -7.70
C PHE A 161 -5.64 -19.66 -7.73
N LEU A 162 -4.92 -19.80 -6.62
CA LEU A 162 -3.78 -20.72 -6.51
C LEU A 162 -4.19 -22.18 -6.75
N PHE A 163 -5.33 -22.59 -6.19
CA PHE A 163 -5.80 -23.98 -6.28
C PHE A 163 -6.69 -24.25 -7.50
N ALA A 164 -7.39 -23.25 -8.05
CA ALA A 164 -8.11 -23.38 -9.32
C ALA A 164 -7.16 -23.67 -10.49
N GLY A 165 -5.94 -23.10 -10.48
CA GLY A 165 -4.91 -23.34 -11.49
C GLY A 165 -4.48 -24.82 -11.62
N ILE A 166 -4.69 -25.64 -10.58
CA ILE A 166 -4.38 -27.08 -10.58
C ILE A 166 -5.28 -27.86 -11.55
N ILE A 167 -6.53 -27.42 -11.74
CA ILE A 167 -7.52 -28.13 -12.58
C ILE A 167 -7.16 -28.02 -14.07
N ARG A 168 -6.50 -26.93 -14.49
CA ARG A 168 -6.22 -26.62 -15.90
C ARG A 168 -5.29 -27.62 -16.60
N ASP A 169 -4.45 -28.34 -15.85
CA ASP A 169 -3.34 -29.13 -16.43
C ASP A 169 -3.64 -30.63 -16.55
N ARG A 170 -4.75 -31.11 -15.99
CA ARG A 170 -5.12 -32.54 -16.06
C ARG A 170 -5.43 -33.03 -17.49
N GLY A 171 -5.59 -32.11 -18.45
CA GLY A 171 -5.80 -32.42 -19.87
C GLY A 171 -4.56 -32.32 -20.76
N SER A 172 -3.41 -31.86 -20.25
CA SER A 172 -2.18 -31.67 -21.06
C SER A 172 -1.19 -32.85 -20.96
N GLY A 173 -1.54 -33.92 -20.24
CA GLY A 173 -0.74 -35.13 -20.02
C GLY A 173 -0.82 -36.17 -21.14
N GLY A 174 -1.18 -35.76 -22.36
CA GLY A 174 -1.28 -36.63 -23.54
C GLY A 174 -0.11 -36.51 -24.50
N SER A 175 1.11 -36.21 -24.03
CA SER A 175 2.33 -36.32 -24.87
C SER A 175 3.16 -37.50 -24.38
N ILE A 176 2.93 -38.63 -25.02
CA ILE A 176 3.83 -39.77 -25.02
C ILE A 176 4.93 -39.42 -26.02
N THR A 177 6.04 -38.86 -25.54
CA THR A 177 7.36 -38.82 -26.23
C THR A 177 8.43 -38.67 -25.18
#